data_AF-A0A9J6BUR7-F1
#
_entry.id   AF-A0A9J6BUR7-F1
#
_cell.length_a   1.000
_cell.length_b   1.000
_cell.length_c   1.000
_cell.angle_alpha   90.00
_cell.angle_beta   90.00
_cell.angle_gamma   90.00
#
_symmetry.space_group_name_H-M   'P 1'
#
loop_
_entity.id
_entity.type
_entity.pdbx_description
1 polymer ?
#
loop_
_entity_poly.entity_id
_entity_poly.type
_entity_poly.pdbx_seq_one_letter_code
_entity_poly.pdbx_strand_id
1 'polypeptide(L)'
;MSYLIAYLLQMLCYAISGNMMINSSANVATSCYDFQWYKCNAKVRKVIWMIMIRAQKPVNVEIPFLEVSLETFLNIIRAGTSYYTLMKSLL
;
A
#
# COMPACT_ATOMS: atom_id res chain seq x y z
N MET A 1 -0.40 24.11 16.68
CA MET A 1 0.32 22.82 16.80
C MET A 1 -0.60 21.60 16.72
N SER A 2 -1.75 21.59 17.39
CA SER A 2 -2.72 20.48 17.35
C SER A 2 -3.20 20.09 15.94
N TYR A 3 -3.54 21.05 15.08
CA TYR A 3 -4.05 20.77 13.73
C TYR A 3 -3.06 20.09 12.79
N LEU A 4 -1.78 20.49 12.84
CA LEU A 4 -0.71 19.86 12.05
C LEU A 4 -0.50 18.41 12.47
N ILE A 5 -0.51 18.15 13.78
CA ILE A 5 -0.36 16.81 14.33
C ILE A 5 -1.54 15.93 13.91
N ALA A 6 -2.78 16.45 13.98
CA ALA A 6 -3.96 15.72 13.54
C ALA A 6 -3.91 15.36 12.05
N TYR A 7 -3.48 16.30 11.19
CA TYR A 7 -3.35 16.06 9.75
C TYR A 7 -2.26 15.02 9.43
N LEU A 8 -1.09 15.10 10.09
CA LEU A 8 -0.02 14.13 9.93
C LEU A 8 -0.45 12.73 10.38
N LEU A 9 -1.19 12.64 11.49
CA LEU A 9 -1.74 11.37 11.98
C LEU A 9 -2.72 10.77 10.98
N GLN A 10 -3.62 11.58 10.42
CA GLN A 10 -4.58 11.15 9.41
C GLN A 10 -3.86 10.60 8.18
N MET A 11 -2.87 11.32 7.65
CA MET A 11 -2.06 10.87 6.51
C MET A 11 -1.31 9.56 6.79
N LEU A 12 -0.78 9.40 8.01
CA LEU A 12 -0.10 8.19 8.44
C LEU A 12 -1.07 6.99 8.54
N CYS A 13 -2.29 7.19 9.06
CA CYS A 13 -3.32 6.16 9.06
C CYS A 13 -3.66 5.70 7.65
N TYR A 14 -3.85 6.62 6.70
CA TYR A 14 -4.10 6.28 5.29
C TYR A 14 -2.95 5.48 4.67
N ALA A 15 -1.70 5.87 4.90
CA ALA A 15 -0.52 5.18 4.37
C ALA A 15 -0.38 3.76 4.93
N ILE A 16 -0.65 3.55 6.23
CA ILE A 16 -0.60 2.23 6.85
C ILE A 16 -1.71 1.33 6.29
N SER A 17 -2.94 1.86 6.19
CA SER A 17 -4.07 1.10 5.63
C SER A 17 -3.83 0.69 4.18
N GLY A 18 -3.28 1.59 3.34
CA GLY A 18 -2.89 1.29 1.97
C GLY A 18 -1.86 0.16 1.89
N ASN A 19 -0.80 0.26 2.69
CA ASN A 19 0.26 -0.76 2.70
C ASN A 19 -0.24 -2.12 3.22
N MET A 20 -1.08 -2.14 4.25
CA MET A 20 -1.73 -3.36 4.75
C MET A 20 -2.62 -4.03 3.69
N MET A 21 -3.31 -3.23 2.86
CA MET A 21 -4.15 -3.75 1.80
C MET A 21 -3.33 -4.37 0.67
N ILE A 22 -2.23 -3.73 0.27
CA ILE A 22 -1.29 -4.27 -0.72
C ILE A 22 -0.69 -5.58 -0.22
N ASN A 23 -0.19 -5.60 1.02
CA ASN A 23 0.41 -6.79 1.62
C ASN A 23 -0.60 -7.94 1.75
N SER A 24 -1.83 -7.63 2.17
CA SER A 24 -2.91 -8.62 2.26
C SER A 24 -3.29 -9.18 0.89
N SER A 25 -3.35 -8.34 -0.15
CA SER A 25 -3.59 -8.76 -1.54
C SER A 25 -2.50 -9.72 -2.04
N ALA A 26 -1.23 -9.45 -1.72
CA ALA A 26 -0.12 -10.34 -2.08
C ALA A 26 -0.21 -11.68 -1.35
N ASN A 27 -0.58 -11.66 -0.06
CA ASN A 27 -0.67 -12.87 0.76
C ASN A 27 -1.79 -13.84 0.32
N VAL A 28 -2.84 -13.33 -0.33
CA VAL A 28 -3.90 -14.17 -0.94
C VAL A 28 -3.35 -15.06 -2.04
N ALA A 29 -2.42 -14.56 -2.87
CA ALA A 29 -1.79 -15.36 -3.92
C ALA A 29 -0.99 -16.53 -3.33
N THR A 30 -0.18 -16.25 -2.31
CA THR A 30 0.63 -17.24 -1.59
C THR A 30 -0.25 -18.30 -0.93
N SER A 31 -1.31 -17.88 -0.24
CA SER A 31 -2.25 -18.80 0.43
C SER A 31 -2.98 -19.71 -0.57
N CYS A 32 -3.33 -19.19 -1.76
CA CYS A 32 -3.93 -19.99 -2.82
C CYS A 32 -2.96 -21.00 -3.43
N TYR A 33 -1.66 -20.67 -3.45
CA TYR A 33 -0.61 -21.57 -3.94
C TYR A 33 -0.36 -22.74 -2.97
N ASP A 34 -0.31 -22.45 -1.66
CA ASP A 34 -0.11 -23.46 -0.62
C ASP A 34 -1.32 -24.40 -0.42
N PHE A 35 -2.50 -23.97 -0.87
CA PHE A 35 -3.68 -24.82 -0.88
C PHE A 35 -3.49 -26.03 -1.82
N GLN A 36 -4.01 -27.21 -1.47
CA GLN A 36 -3.91 -28.43 -2.28
C GLN A 36 -4.82 -28.41 -3.52
N TRP A 37 -4.70 -27.37 -4.35
CA TRP A 37 -5.53 -27.09 -5.54
C TRP A 37 -5.54 -28.25 -6.55
N TYR A 38 -4.47 -29.05 -6.58
CA TYR A 38 -4.32 -30.21 -7.46
C TYR A 38 -5.22 -31.40 -7.06
N LYS A 39 -5.71 -31.46 -5.82
CA LYS A 39 -6.65 -32.50 -5.36
C LYS A 39 -8.11 -32.11 -5.57
N CYS A 40 -8.39 -30.87 -5.99
CA CYS A 40 -9.76 -30.39 -6.19
C CYS A 40 -10.30 -30.69 -7.61
N ASN A 41 -11.64 -30.64 -7.71
CA ASN A 41 -12.38 -30.75 -8.96
C ASN A 41 -11.90 -29.74 -10.02
N ALA A 42 -12.03 -30.10 -11.30
CA ALA A 42 -11.56 -29.28 -12.43
C ALA A 42 -12.12 -27.85 -12.44
N LYS A 43 -13.39 -27.66 -12.02
CA LYS A 43 -14.00 -26.32 -11.87
C LYS A 43 -13.28 -25.47 -10.82
N VAL A 44 -13.03 -26.03 -9.64
CA VAL A 44 -12.36 -25.35 -8.53
C VAL A 44 -10.92 -25.00 -8.90
N ARG A 45 -10.22 -25.93 -9.55
CA ARG A 45 -8.85 -25.72 -10.03
C ARG A 45 -8.74 -24.53 -10.98
N LYS A 46 -9.68 -24.40 -11.92
CA LYS A 46 -9.74 -23.29 -12.88
C LYS A 46 -9.98 -21.95 -12.18
N VAL A 47 -10.84 -21.93 -11.15
CA VAL A 47 -11.12 -20.72 -10.35
C VAL A 47 -9.89 -20.30 -9.55
N ILE A 48 -9.23 -21.21 -8.84
CA ILE A 48 -8.02 -20.90 -8.07
C ILE A 48 -6.92 -20.39 -9.00
N TRP A 49 -6.75 -20.99 -10.18
CA TRP A 49 -5.76 -20.52 -11.16
C TRP A 49 -6.04 -19.09 -11.64
N MET A 50 -7.31 -18.74 -11.91
CA MET A 50 -7.70 -17.36 -12.22
C MET A 50 -7.44 -16.39 -11.07
N ILE A 51 -7.67 -16.82 -9.82
CA ILE A 51 -7.39 -16.01 -8.61
C ILE A 51 -5.88 -15.77 -8.47
N MET A 52 -5.05 -16.80 -8.65
CA MET A 52 -3.59 -16.65 -8.59
C MET A 52 -3.07 -15.66 -9.65
N ILE A 53 -3.53 -15.76 -10.90
CA ILE A 53 -3.14 -14.84 -11.98
C ILE A 53 -3.60 -13.40 -11.68
N ARG A 54 -4.80 -13.23 -11.12
CA ARG A 54 -5.32 -11.91 -10.74
C ARG A 54 -4.57 -11.30 -9.56
N ALA A 55 -4.23 -12.10 -8.55
CA ALA A 55 -3.57 -11.64 -7.33
C ALA A 55 -2.06 -11.34 -7.52
N GLN A 56 -1.46 -11.73 -8.65
CA GLN A 56 -0.10 -11.31 -9.03
C GLN A 56 0.01 -9.81 -9.31
N LYS A 57 -1.09 -9.14 -9.66
CA LYS A 57 -1.14 -7.68 -9.66
C LYS A 57 -1.59 -7.22 -8.28
N PRO A 58 -0.70 -6.59 -7.48
CA PRO A 58 -1.13 -6.03 -6.20
C PRO A 58 -2.25 -5.03 -6.47
N VAL A 59 -3.30 -5.07 -5.64
CA VAL A 59 -4.33 -4.04 -5.66
C VAL A 59 -3.70 -2.76 -5.14
N ASN A 60 -3.14 -1.99 -6.06
CA ASN A 60 -2.61 -0.68 -5.79
C ASN A 60 -3.74 0.32 -6.00
N VAL A 61 -4.11 1.04 -4.94
CA VAL A 61 -4.99 2.21 -5.08
C VAL A 61 -4.13 3.34 -5.60
N GLU A 62 -3.83 3.24 -6.89
CA GLU A 62 -3.17 4.31 -7.63
C GLU A 62 -4.21 5.41 -7.82
N ILE A 63 -4.16 6.41 -6.95
CA ILE A 63 -4.69 7.72 -7.33
C ILE A 63 -3.76 8.20 -8.45
N PRO A 64 -4.25 8.71 -9.59
CA PRO A 64 -3.49 8.92 -10.84
C PRO A 64 -2.19 9.74 -10.73
N PHE A 65 -1.90 10.33 -9.56
CA PHE A 65 -0.72 11.15 -9.32
C PHE A 65 0.03 10.80 -8.02
N LEU A 66 -0.45 9.83 -7.22
CA LEU A 66 0.16 9.50 -5.94
C LEU A 66 -0.21 8.08 -5.50
N GLU A 67 0.81 7.23 -5.38
CA GLU A 67 0.68 5.97 -4.67
C GLU A 67 0.58 6.30 -3.16
N VAL A 68 -0.52 5.90 -2.52
CA VAL A 68 -0.72 6.13 -1.07
C VAL A 68 0.12 5.11 -0.32
N SER A 69 1.43 5.38 -0.23
CA SER A 69 2.40 4.56 0.45
C SER A 69 3.08 5.33 1.60
N LEU A 70 3.68 4.57 2.51
CA LEU A 70 4.45 5.13 3.62
C LEU A 70 5.67 5.92 3.12
N GLU A 71 6.19 5.57 1.95
CA GLU A 71 7.28 6.28 1.29
C GLU A 71 6.86 7.69 0.88
N THR A 72 5.65 7.83 0.32
CA THR A 72 5.13 9.14 -0.10
C THR A 72 4.87 10.05 1.10
N PHE A 73 4.42 9.50 2.24
CA PHE A 73 4.32 10.24 3.51
C PHE A 73 5.67 10.77 4.00
N LEU A 74 6.71 9.93 3.97
CA LEU A 74 8.07 10.35 4.35
C LEU A 74 8.61 11.44 3.42
N ASN A 75 8.31 11.37 2.12
CA ASN A 75 8.71 12.39 1.16
C ASN A 75 8.04 13.75 1.45
N ILE A 76 6.77 13.75 1.86
CA ILE A 76 6.08 14.99 2.29
C ILE A 76 6.77 15.59 3.53
N ILE A 77 7.10 14.78 4.53
CA ILE A 77 7.81 15.27 5.73
C ILE A 77 9.18 15.84 5.36
N ARG A 78 9.96 15.12 4.54
CA ARG A 78 11.29 15.56 4.08
C ARG A 78 11.23 16.88 3.31
N ALA A 79 10.24 17.04 2.44
CA ALA A 79 10.02 18.29 1.73
C ALA A 79 9.69 19.43 2.70
N GLY A 80 8.82 19.18 3.69
CA GLY A 80 8.49 20.16 4.73
C GLY A 80 9.69 20.58 5.59
N THR A 81 10.53 19.63 6.02
CA THR A 81 11.75 19.93 6.80
C THR A 81 12.82 20.60 5.96
N SER A 82 12.96 20.24 4.68
CA SER A 82 13.85 20.91 3.75
C SER A 82 13.46 22.38 3.57
N TYR A 83 12.18 22.67 3.32
CA TYR A 83 11.66 24.04 3.23
C TYR A 83 11.91 24.82 4.52
N TYR A 84 11.64 24.22 5.68
CA TYR A 84 11.90 24.84 6.97
C TYR A 84 13.39 25.17 7.18
N THR A 85 14.27 24.26 6.79
CA THR A 85 15.72 24.44 6.90
C THR A 85 16.22 25.54 5.96
N LEU A 86 15.71 25.58 4.72
CA LEU A 86 16.02 26.65 3.76
C LEU A 86 15.60 28.01 4.31
N MET A 87 14.38 28.12 4.84
CA MET A 87 13.90 29.37 5.43
C MET A 87 14.76 29.82 6.61
N LYS A 88 15.23 28.89 7.45
CA LYS A 88 16.19 29.16 8.53
C LYS A 88 17.59 29.56 8.05
N SER A 89 17.98 29.18 6.85
CA SER A 89 19.31 29.50 6.29
C SER A 89 19.32 30.85 5.57
N LEU A 90 18.16 31.31 5.09
CA LEU A 90 17.99 32.58 4.39
C LEU A 90 17.66 33.75 5.33
N LEU A 91 17.25 33.46 6.56
CA LEU A 91 16.88 34.41 7.61
C LEU A 91 17.94 34.35 8.72
#